data_AF-A0A498N0Q1-F1
#
_entry.id   AF-A0A498N0Q1-F1
#
_cell.length_a   1.000
_cell.length_b   1.000
_cell.length_c   1.000
_cell.angle_alpha   90.00
_cell.angle_beta   90.00
_cell.angle_gamma   90.00
#
_symmetry.space_group_name_H-M   'P 1'
#
loop_
_entity.id
_entity.type
_entity.pdbx_description
1 polymer ?
#
loop_
_entity_poly.entity_id
_entity_poly.type
_entity_poly.pdbx_seq_one_letter_code
_entity_poly.pdbx_strand_id
1 'polypeptide(L)'
;MYGSARSVGKVEGNHSGGSNQSPGRSPRLPRSPRLGHRRTNSTGGSGAGAGGPGGKTLSMENIQSLNAAYATSGPMYLSDNEVVASGPDLPKSTMTLGRSGGRVPYGVRTTVMGSSPNISTGAPGSVPTDAIAFGDHHMPSTLASTVPHSLRQARDNTIMDLQAQLKEVLRENELLRKEVDVKESKLSSSMNSIKTFWSPELKKERALRKDEASKIAVWKEQYRVVQDENQDHNGAVNNIDFEHLQMTIQALQDELRIQRDLNQLFQQDSSVRPGEPLTAELTEENFQRLHGEHERQAKELFLLRKTLEEMELRIDTQKQTLCARDESIKKLLEMLQSKGLSAKASEEDHERTRRLADAEMHIHHLESLLEQREKEMVLLREM
;
A
#
# COMPACT_ATOMS: atom_id res chain seq x y z
N MET A 1 11.09 -46.89 40.82
CA MET A 1 10.34 -48.16 40.71
C MET A 1 8.97 -47.85 40.15
N TYR A 2 8.66 -48.44 38.98
CA TYR A 2 7.35 -48.80 38.39
C TYR A 2 6.17 -47.81 38.55
N GLY A 3 5.54 -47.28 37.49
CA GLY A 3 5.20 -47.93 36.22
C GLY A 3 3.99 -48.84 36.42
N SER A 4 2.78 -48.35 36.14
CA SER A 4 1.55 -49.16 36.20
C SER A 4 0.93 -49.30 34.82
N ALA A 5 1.00 -50.54 34.33
CA ALA A 5 0.36 -51.04 33.13
C ALA A 5 -0.92 -51.83 33.49
N ARG A 6 -1.80 -52.03 32.50
CA ARG A 6 -2.66 -53.21 32.23
C ARG A 6 -3.34 -52.95 30.87
N SER A 7 -3.06 -53.66 29.77
CA SER A 7 -3.24 -55.10 29.44
C SER A 7 -4.74 -55.49 29.46
N VAL A 8 -5.34 -56.25 28.53
CA VAL A 8 -4.95 -57.49 27.84
C VAL A 8 -5.92 -57.73 26.66
N GLY A 9 -5.51 -58.49 25.62
CA GLY A 9 -6.43 -59.21 24.75
C GLY A 9 -5.72 -60.03 23.66
N LYS A 10 -5.59 -61.35 23.87
CA LYS A 10 -4.78 -62.33 23.11
C LYS A 10 -5.69 -63.44 22.57
N VAL A 11 -5.37 -64.00 21.38
CA VAL A 11 -5.67 -65.38 20.90
C VAL A 11 -5.09 -65.49 19.47
N GLU A 12 -4.71 -66.63 18.91
CA GLU A 12 -3.84 -67.77 19.25
C GLU A 12 -3.74 -68.64 17.97
N GLY A 13 -2.60 -69.32 17.75
CA GLY A 13 -2.46 -70.49 16.87
C GLY A 13 -2.04 -70.21 15.40
N ASN A 14 -1.21 -71.01 14.72
CA ASN A 14 -0.31 -72.10 15.09
C ASN A 14 0.55 -72.45 13.84
N HIS A 15 1.74 -73.03 14.06
CA HIS A 15 2.53 -73.90 13.16
C HIS A 15 3.51 -73.32 12.09
N SER A 16 4.80 -73.53 12.42
CA SER A 16 5.79 -74.31 11.65
C SER A 16 6.36 -73.78 10.33
N GLY A 17 7.69 -73.60 10.32
CA GLY A 17 8.52 -73.91 9.14
C GLY A 17 9.40 -72.79 8.60
N GLY A 18 10.66 -72.77 9.05
CA GLY A 18 11.85 -72.69 8.18
C GLY A 18 12.00 -71.57 7.13
N SER A 19 13.11 -70.85 7.29
CA SER A 19 14.03 -70.36 6.26
C SER A 19 13.86 -68.93 5.70
N ASN A 20 15.02 -68.27 5.67
CA ASN A 20 15.30 -66.90 5.25
C ASN A 20 14.82 -66.55 3.84
N GLN A 21 14.19 -65.39 3.68
CA GLN A 21 14.51 -64.31 2.71
C GLN A 21 13.30 -63.36 2.56
N SER A 22 13.55 -62.05 2.63
CA SER A 22 12.54 -60.99 2.45
C SER A 22 12.09 -60.86 0.98
N PRO A 23 10.78 -60.66 0.71
CA PRO A 23 10.35 -60.18 -0.60
C PRO A 23 9.35 -58.99 -0.55
N GLY A 24 9.62 -57.98 -1.38
CA GLY A 24 8.68 -57.43 -2.36
C GLY A 24 7.36 -56.75 -1.92
N ARG A 25 7.35 -55.41 -1.91
CA ARG A 25 6.63 -54.49 -2.83
C ARG A 25 5.27 -54.90 -3.45
N SER A 26 4.29 -53.98 -3.45
CA SER A 26 3.36 -53.53 -4.57
C SER A 26 1.92 -53.19 -4.07
N PRO A 27 1.00 -52.45 -4.77
CA PRO A 27 0.87 -52.27 -6.25
C PRO A 27 0.46 -50.86 -6.81
N ARG A 28 1.00 -50.43 -7.96
CA ARG A 28 0.42 -50.27 -9.36
C ARG A 28 -0.61 -49.11 -9.54
N LEU A 29 -0.31 -48.02 -10.26
CA LEU A 29 -0.29 -47.76 -11.74
C LEU A 29 -1.69 -47.69 -12.40
N PRO A 30 -1.96 -46.74 -13.34
CA PRO A 30 -1.43 -46.86 -14.71
C PRO A 30 -0.80 -45.59 -15.32
N ARG A 31 -0.07 -45.82 -16.41
CA ARG A 31 0.83 -44.90 -17.10
C ARG A 31 0.46 -44.88 -18.59
N SER A 32 0.31 -43.67 -19.15
CA SER A 32 0.39 -43.25 -20.57
C SER A 32 -0.58 -43.82 -21.62
N PRO A 33 -0.91 -43.00 -22.64
CA PRO A 33 -0.34 -43.31 -23.96
C PRO A 33 0.29 -42.09 -24.65
N ARG A 34 1.39 -42.35 -25.36
CA ARG A 34 2.03 -41.44 -26.32
C ARG A 34 1.93 -42.12 -27.68
N LEU A 35 1.16 -41.57 -28.63
CA LEU A 35 1.27 -41.86 -30.07
C LEU A 35 0.37 -40.92 -30.88
N GLY A 36 0.89 -40.33 -31.97
CA GLY A 36 0.06 -39.74 -33.02
C GLY A 36 0.61 -38.48 -33.69
N HIS A 37 1.43 -38.65 -34.73
CA HIS A 37 1.74 -37.62 -35.73
C HIS A 37 0.46 -37.10 -36.43
N ARG A 38 0.38 -35.80 -36.70
CA ARG A 38 -0.21 -35.30 -37.96
C ARG A 38 0.50 -34.05 -38.46
N ARG A 39 1.20 -34.20 -39.58
CA ARG A 39 1.55 -33.14 -40.53
C ARG A 39 0.27 -32.76 -41.30
N THR A 40 0.02 -31.47 -41.52
CA THR A 40 -0.60 -30.97 -42.77
C THR A 40 -0.15 -29.53 -43.03
N ASN A 41 0.38 -29.31 -44.22
CA ASN A 41 0.76 -28.03 -44.80
C ASN A 41 -0.46 -27.17 -45.22
N SER A 42 -0.18 -25.86 -45.35
CA SER A 42 -0.58 -24.95 -46.44
C SER A 42 -2.05 -24.65 -46.73
N THR A 43 -2.45 -23.40 -46.46
CA THR A 43 -3.11 -22.45 -47.40
C THR A 43 -2.91 -21.06 -46.74
N GLY A 44 -2.21 -20.07 -47.28
CA GLY A 44 -2.33 -19.45 -48.59
C GLY A 44 -3.24 -18.22 -48.47
N GLY A 45 -2.68 -17.00 -48.44
CA GLY A 45 -3.49 -15.77 -48.41
C GLY A 45 -2.69 -14.48 -48.17
N SER A 46 -2.25 -13.86 -49.26
CA SER A 46 -1.39 -12.68 -49.38
C SER A 46 -2.06 -11.36 -48.97
N GLY A 47 -1.26 -10.41 -48.47
CA GLY A 47 -1.64 -9.00 -48.34
C GLY A 47 -0.45 -8.12 -47.92
N ALA A 48 -0.03 -7.23 -48.81
CA ALA A 48 1.22 -6.45 -48.78
C ALA A 48 1.28 -5.34 -47.71
N GLY A 49 2.49 -5.00 -47.26
CA GLY A 49 2.74 -3.79 -46.47
C GLY A 49 4.18 -3.70 -45.96
N ALA A 50 4.85 -2.59 -46.24
CA ALA A 50 6.29 -2.37 -46.14
C ALA A 50 6.84 -2.20 -44.71
N GLY A 51 8.12 -2.55 -44.53
CA GLY A 51 9.03 -1.91 -43.58
C GLY A 51 9.18 -2.55 -42.19
N GLY A 52 10.35 -3.14 -41.94
CA GLY A 52 10.87 -3.41 -40.59
C GLY A 52 11.40 -4.84 -40.40
N PRO A 53 12.64 -5.05 -39.91
CA PRO A 53 13.13 -6.39 -39.59
C PRO A 53 12.43 -6.89 -38.31
N GLY A 54 11.38 -7.67 -38.50
CA GLY A 54 10.63 -8.34 -37.44
C GLY A 54 11.46 -9.42 -36.74
N GLY A 55 11.28 -9.48 -35.42
CA GLY A 55 11.90 -10.41 -34.50
C GLY A 55 11.72 -11.87 -34.92
N LYS A 56 12.85 -12.57 -35.04
CA LYS A 56 12.94 -14.02 -35.04
C LYS A 56 13.38 -14.43 -33.64
N THR A 57 12.52 -15.14 -32.91
CA THR A 57 12.93 -15.85 -31.68
C THR A 57 13.98 -16.88 -32.06
N LEU A 58 15.25 -16.65 -31.74
CA LEU A 58 16.31 -17.63 -31.97
C LEU A 58 16.16 -18.75 -30.94
N SER A 59 15.67 -19.90 -31.40
CA SER A 59 15.73 -21.15 -30.64
C SER A 59 17.19 -21.54 -30.37
N MET A 60 17.45 -22.01 -29.15
CA MET A 60 18.75 -22.32 -28.56
C MET A 60 19.47 -23.56 -29.15
N GLU A 61 19.61 -23.68 -30.47
CA GLU A 61 20.24 -24.89 -31.07
C GLU A 61 21.44 -24.69 -32.01
N ASN A 62 21.99 -23.47 -32.16
CA ASN A 62 23.14 -23.23 -33.05
C ASN A 62 24.35 -22.55 -32.37
N ILE A 63 24.99 -23.22 -31.41
CA ILE A 63 26.22 -22.69 -30.75
C ILE A 63 27.52 -23.20 -31.42
N GLN A 64 27.45 -24.03 -32.46
CA GLN A 64 28.67 -24.58 -33.09
C GLN A 64 29.11 -23.91 -34.41
N SER A 65 28.37 -22.96 -34.97
CA SER A 65 28.68 -22.41 -36.31
C SER A 65 29.31 -21.02 -36.33
N LEU A 66 29.44 -20.31 -35.21
CA LEU A 66 29.96 -18.94 -35.21
C LEU A 66 31.50 -18.83 -35.34
N ASN A 67 32.22 -19.96 -35.21
CA ASN A 67 33.67 -20.00 -35.43
C ASN A 67 34.09 -19.95 -36.91
N ALA A 68 33.16 -20.07 -37.87
CA ALA A 68 33.46 -20.00 -39.29
C ALA A 68 33.51 -18.56 -39.86
N ALA A 69 33.00 -17.56 -39.12
CA ALA A 69 32.87 -16.19 -39.64
C ALA A 69 34.13 -15.32 -39.44
N TYR A 70 35.08 -15.72 -38.60
CA TYR A 70 36.27 -14.91 -38.26
C TYR A 70 37.57 -15.33 -38.99
N ALA A 71 37.54 -16.32 -39.89
CA ALA A 71 38.72 -16.72 -40.65
C ALA A 71 39.08 -15.78 -41.82
N THR A 72 38.34 -14.67 -42.00
CA THR A 72 38.55 -13.72 -43.11
C THR A 72 38.23 -12.29 -42.66
N SER A 73 39.17 -11.66 -41.96
CA SER A 73 39.55 -10.24 -42.18
C SER A 73 40.56 -9.82 -41.10
N GLY A 74 41.75 -9.44 -41.54
CA GLY A 74 42.77 -8.83 -40.70
C GLY A 74 42.45 -7.36 -40.35
N PRO A 75 43.19 -6.77 -39.40
CA PRO A 75 42.87 -5.46 -38.82
C PRO A 75 43.35 -4.30 -39.69
N MET A 76 42.48 -3.30 -39.90
CA MET A 76 42.88 -1.97 -40.35
C MET A 76 43.05 -1.09 -39.10
N TYR A 77 44.30 -0.71 -38.81
CA TYR A 77 44.63 0.31 -37.82
C TYR A 77 44.11 1.68 -38.25
N LEU A 78 43.62 2.47 -37.30
CA LEU A 78 43.79 3.93 -37.27
C LEU A 78 43.51 4.44 -35.84
N SER A 79 44.55 5.00 -35.25
CA SER A 79 44.60 5.61 -33.93
C SER A 79 44.23 7.10 -33.98
N ASP A 80 43.82 7.62 -32.82
CA ASP A 80 44.05 8.95 -32.22
C ASP A 80 43.63 10.23 -32.96
N ASN A 81 42.81 11.05 -32.29
CA ASN A 81 43.32 12.30 -31.68
C ASN A 81 42.30 13.01 -30.78
N GLU A 82 42.82 13.55 -29.69
CA GLU A 82 42.19 14.46 -28.73
C GLU A 82 41.72 15.79 -29.35
N VAL A 83 40.83 16.52 -28.65
CA VAL A 83 40.94 17.96 -28.32
C VAL A 83 39.64 18.50 -27.67
N VAL A 84 39.78 18.89 -26.39
CA VAL A 84 39.35 20.16 -25.76
C VAL A 84 37.85 20.49 -25.53
N ALA A 85 37.63 21.01 -24.32
CA ALA A 85 36.68 22.04 -23.88
C ALA A 85 35.36 21.64 -23.19
N SER A 86 35.35 21.96 -21.89
CA SER A 86 34.30 22.71 -21.19
C SER A 86 33.04 21.98 -20.73
N GLY A 87 32.95 21.76 -19.42
CA GLY A 87 31.68 21.84 -18.68
C GLY A 87 31.70 23.06 -17.74
N PRO A 88 30.73 23.20 -16.83
CA PRO A 88 29.28 23.03 -17.01
C PRO A 88 28.51 24.24 -16.42
N ASP A 89 27.37 24.64 -16.98
CA ASP A 89 26.48 25.62 -16.32
C ASP A 89 25.04 25.11 -16.21
N LEU A 90 24.66 24.81 -14.97
CA LEU A 90 23.31 24.56 -14.47
C LEU A 90 22.84 25.82 -13.73
N PRO A 91 21.61 26.33 -13.91
CA PRO A 91 21.05 27.27 -12.96
C PRO A 91 20.28 26.53 -11.84
N LYS A 92 20.76 26.71 -10.61
CA LYS A 92 20.13 26.34 -9.33
C LYS A 92 19.14 27.44 -8.90
N SER A 93 18.07 26.99 -8.23
CA SER A 93 17.09 27.78 -7.49
C SER A 93 17.66 28.92 -6.65
N THR A 94 16.97 30.06 -6.68
CA THR A 94 17.01 31.12 -5.68
C THR A 94 15.56 31.46 -5.32
N MET A 95 15.16 31.28 -4.06
CA MET A 95 14.30 32.22 -3.33
C MET A 95 14.47 31.99 -1.82
N THR A 96 14.43 33.10 -1.11
CA THR A 96 15.10 33.40 0.15
C THR A 96 14.19 33.25 1.37
N LEU A 97 14.78 32.83 2.49
CA LEU A 97 14.18 32.83 3.84
C LEU A 97 14.01 34.28 4.37
N GLY A 98 12.92 34.58 5.09
CA GLY A 98 12.72 35.92 5.69
C GLY A 98 11.51 36.08 6.62
N ARG A 99 11.59 35.45 7.81
CA ARG A 99 11.17 35.94 9.15
C ARG A 99 9.94 36.86 9.32
N SER A 100 8.97 36.38 10.10
CA SER A 100 8.39 37.17 11.20
C SER A 100 7.82 36.26 12.29
N GLY A 101 8.58 36.08 13.38
CA GLY A 101 8.09 35.58 14.66
C GLY A 101 7.56 36.75 15.49
N GLY A 102 6.38 36.60 16.05
CA GLY A 102 5.79 37.50 17.04
C GLY A 102 4.99 36.71 18.06
N ARG A 103 5.57 36.47 19.24
CA ARG A 103 4.88 36.08 20.47
C ARG A 103 4.65 37.33 21.30
N VAL A 104 3.40 37.62 21.70
CA VAL A 104 3.03 38.36 22.92
C VAL A 104 1.62 37.88 23.39
N PRO A 105 1.33 37.77 24.71
CA PRO A 105 0.19 37.02 25.26
C PRO A 105 -1.02 37.93 25.61
N TYR A 106 -1.94 37.42 26.44
CA TYR A 106 -3.24 37.96 26.90
C TYR A 106 -4.44 37.46 26.06
N GLY A 107 -5.44 36.73 26.58
CA GLY A 107 -5.89 36.59 27.96
C GLY A 107 -7.08 37.50 28.25
N VAL A 108 -8.19 37.37 27.52
CA VAL A 108 -9.52 37.88 27.92
C VAL A 108 -10.58 36.88 27.46
N ARG A 109 -11.21 36.22 28.44
CA ARG A 109 -12.41 35.41 28.25
C ARG A 109 -13.60 36.38 28.13
N THR A 110 -14.30 36.35 27.01
CA THR A 110 -15.64 36.93 26.89
C THR A 110 -16.62 36.01 27.60
N THR A 111 -17.06 36.40 28.80
CA THR A 111 -18.27 35.88 29.44
C THR A 111 -19.46 36.71 28.96
N VAL A 112 -20.34 36.13 28.15
CA VAL A 112 -21.68 36.67 27.92
C VAL A 112 -22.67 35.80 28.68
N MET A 113 -23.46 36.45 29.53
CA MET A 113 -24.50 35.83 30.34
C MET A 113 -25.61 35.24 29.47
N GLY A 114 -26.00 34.00 29.76
CA GLY A 114 -27.20 33.38 29.25
C GLY A 114 -27.72 32.43 30.33
N SER A 115 -28.72 32.90 31.08
CA SER A 115 -29.39 32.16 32.13
C SER A 115 -30.21 31.00 31.55
N SER A 116 -29.85 29.77 31.91
CA SER A 116 -30.70 28.58 31.76
C SER A 116 -31.45 28.33 33.07
N PRO A 117 -32.77 28.07 33.06
CA PRO A 117 -33.48 27.70 34.27
C PRO A 117 -33.17 26.24 34.61
N ASN A 118 -32.85 26.05 35.89
CA ASN A 118 -32.56 24.79 36.57
C ASN A 118 -33.84 23.94 36.70
N ILE A 119 -33.84 22.72 36.15
CA ILE A 119 -34.87 21.70 36.44
C ILE A 119 -34.33 20.84 37.59
N SER A 120 -34.66 21.21 38.83
CA SER A 120 -34.41 20.34 39.97
C SER A 120 -35.42 19.19 39.98
N THR A 121 -34.90 18.01 39.67
CA THR A 121 -35.48 16.71 40.00
C THR A 121 -35.57 16.57 41.52
N GLY A 122 -36.79 16.67 42.06
CA GLY A 122 -37.16 16.29 43.42
C GLY A 122 -38.00 15.01 43.38
N ALA A 123 -37.67 14.09 44.29
CA ALA A 123 -38.17 12.73 44.44
C ALA A 123 -39.69 12.65 44.79
N PRO A 124 -40.29 11.44 44.81
CA PRO A 124 -41.73 11.22 44.67
C PRO A 124 -42.45 11.42 46.00
N GLY A 125 -43.56 12.15 45.97
CA GLY A 125 -44.41 12.31 47.15
C GLY A 125 -45.02 13.69 47.28
N SER A 126 -45.72 14.15 46.25
CA SER A 126 -46.62 15.30 46.34
C SER A 126 -47.41 15.36 45.05
N VAL A 127 -48.56 14.70 45.03
CA VAL A 127 -49.62 15.00 44.08
C VAL A 127 -50.25 16.34 44.50
N PRO A 128 -50.17 17.43 43.73
CA PRO A 128 -51.24 18.40 43.78
C PRO A 128 -52.34 17.80 42.92
N THR A 129 -53.23 17.07 43.57
CA THR A 129 -54.52 16.71 43.01
C THR A 129 -55.28 18.02 42.80
N ASP A 130 -55.08 18.69 41.67
CA ASP A 130 -56.04 19.67 41.14
C ASP A 130 -57.19 18.89 40.50
N ALA A 131 -57.87 18.11 41.35
CA ALA A 131 -59.26 17.81 41.12
C ALA A 131 -60.02 19.08 41.49
N ILE A 132 -60.29 19.92 40.49
CA ILE A 132 -61.43 20.83 40.54
C ILE A 132 -62.65 19.92 40.68
N ALA A 133 -63.01 19.63 41.92
CA ALA A 133 -64.29 19.05 42.26
C ALA A 133 -65.33 20.08 41.83
N PHE A 134 -65.99 19.82 40.69
CA PHE A 134 -67.27 20.43 40.38
C PHE A 134 -68.29 19.91 41.41
N GLY A 135 -68.22 20.46 42.62
CA GLY A 135 -69.35 20.51 43.51
C GLY A 135 -70.38 21.44 42.87
N ASP A 136 -71.15 20.90 41.93
CA ASP A 136 -72.30 21.59 41.38
C ASP A 136 -73.40 21.53 42.44
N HIS A 137 -73.32 22.48 43.37
CA HIS A 137 -74.39 22.82 44.26
C HIS A 137 -75.62 23.13 43.40
N HIS A 138 -76.66 22.34 43.58
CA HIS A 138 -78.03 22.67 43.23
C HIS A 138 -78.38 24.05 43.80
N MET A 139 -78.12 25.12 43.04
CA MET A 139 -78.58 26.44 43.42
C MET A 139 -80.09 26.48 43.19
N PRO A 140 -80.92 26.79 44.20
CA PRO A 140 -82.34 26.93 43.98
C PRO A 140 -82.55 28.12 43.03
N SER A 141 -83.12 27.82 41.86
CA SER A 141 -83.55 28.77 40.84
C SER A 141 -84.74 29.62 41.32
N THR A 142 -84.55 30.41 42.38
CA THR A 142 -85.62 31.26 42.96
C THR A 142 -85.20 32.68 43.34
N LEU A 143 -83.97 33.13 43.03
CA LEU A 143 -83.56 34.54 43.20
C LEU A 143 -83.42 35.32 41.88
N ALA A 144 -84.02 34.83 40.79
CA ALA A 144 -83.89 35.44 39.48
C ALA A 144 -84.86 36.62 39.23
N SER A 145 -85.12 37.52 40.20
CA SER A 145 -86.10 38.60 39.99
C SER A 145 -85.69 40.03 40.36
N THR A 146 -84.40 40.36 40.49
CA THR A 146 -83.97 41.78 40.68
C THR A 146 -82.71 42.21 39.93
N VAL A 147 -82.19 41.41 39.00
CA VAL A 147 -81.02 41.82 38.19
C VAL A 147 -81.49 42.53 36.91
N PRO A 148 -81.08 43.79 36.65
CA PRO A 148 -81.49 44.54 35.46
C PRO A 148 -81.21 43.77 34.17
N HIS A 149 -82.13 43.85 33.19
CA HIS A 149 -82.03 43.12 31.92
C HIS A 149 -80.70 43.37 31.20
N SER A 150 -80.23 44.62 31.23
CA SER A 150 -78.93 45.01 30.64
C SER A 150 -77.73 44.30 31.28
N LEU A 151 -77.77 44.06 32.60
CA LEU A 151 -76.68 43.36 33.29
C LEU A 151 -76.71 41.86 33.01
N ARG A 152 -77.91 41.27 32.87
CA ARG A 152 -78.04 39.87 32.43
C ARG A 152 -77.54 39.68 31.00
N GLN A 153 -77.93 40.56 30.10
CA GLN A 153 -77.49 40.52 28.71
C GLN A 153 -75.96 40.70 28.59
N ALA A 154 -75.37 41.64 29.35
CA ALA A 154 -73.92 41.80 29.40
C ALA A 154 -73.22 40.54 29.94
N ARG A 155 -73.76 39.94 31.01
CA ARG A 155 -73.23 38.68 31.57
C ARG A 155 -73.30 37.54 30.56
N ASP A 156 -74.45 37.36 29.90
CA ASP A 156 -74.67 36.26 28.96
C ASP A 156 -73.82 36.44 27.69
N ASN A 157 -73.61 37.68 27.23
CA ASN A 157 -72.65 38.01 26.17
C ASN A 157 -71.21 37.64 26.57
N THR A 158 -70.76 38.02 27.77
CA THR A 158 -69.44 37.64 28.28
C THR A 158 -69.28 36.12 28.39
N ILE A 159 -70.33 35.41 28.82
CA ILE A 159 -70.31 33.94 28.88
C ILE A 159 -70.16 33.34 27.48
N MET A 160 -70.87 33.87 26.48
CA MET A 160 -70.74 33.42 25.08
C MET A 160 -69.33 33.67 24.53
N ASP A 161 -68.74 34.85 24.80
CA ASP A 161 -67.38 35.18 24.36
C ASP A 161 -66.33 34.28 25.03
N LEU A 162 -66.46 33.99 26.33
CA LEU A 162 -65.59 33.05 27.05
C LEU A 162 -65.73 31.63 26.52
N GLN A 163 -66.95 31.19 26.18
CA GLN A 163 -67.17 29.89 25.54
C GLN A 163 -66.53 29.81 24.16
N ALA A 164 -66.56 30.91 23.38
CA ALA A 164 -65.88 30.98 22.08
C ALA A 164 -64.35 30.94 22.24
N GLN A 165 -63.79 31.69 23.20
CA GLN A 165 -62.35 31.65 23.52
C GLN A 165 -61.91 30.27 24.00
N LEU A 166 -62.69 29.60 24.86
CA LEU A 166 -62.39 28.24 25.32
C LEU A 166 -62.37 27.26 24.15
N LYS A 167 -63.35 27.34 23.23
CA LYS A 167 -63.38 26.51 22.02
C LYS A 167 -62.16 26.77 21.13
N GLU A 168 -61.77 28.03 20.98
CA GLU A 168 -60.62 28.41 20.16
C GLU A 168 -59.30 27.93 20.79
N VAL A 169 -59.12 28.08 22.10
CA VAL A 169 -57.93 27.58 22.82
C VAL A 169 -57.86 26.05 22.75
N LEU A 170 -58.98 25.33 22.86
CA LEU A 170 -58.99 23.87 22.70
C LEU A 170 -58.63 23.46 21.26
N ARG A 171 -59.11 24.19 20.26
CA ARG A 171 -58.77 23.99 18.85
C ARG A 171 -57.29 24.27 18.59
N GLU A 172 -56.75 25.35 19.13
CA GLU A 172 -55.34 25.72 19.04
C GLU A 172 -54.46 24.68 19.75
N ASN A 173 -54.86 24.22 20.94
CA ASN A 173 -54.14 23.18 21.67
C ASN A 173 -54.03 21.88 20.87
N GLU A 174 -55.12 21.46 20.23
CA GLU A 174 -55.14 20.30 19.35
C GLU A 174 -54.24 20.50 18.11
N LEU A 175 -54.22 21.71 17.56
CA LEU A 175 -53.34 22.05 16.44
C LEU A 175 -51.86 22.02 16.86
N LEU A 176 -51.52 22.59 18.02
CA LEU A 176 -50.17 22.58 18.56
C LEU A 176 -49.69 21.16 18.86
N ARG A 177 -50.55 20.29 19.39
CA ARG A 177 -50.24 18.86 19.57
C ARG A 177 -49.89 18.18 18.25
N LYS A 178 -50.72 18.37 17.22
CA LYS A 178 -50.42 17.85 15.87
C LYS A 178 -49.11 18.41 15.30
N GLU A 179 -48.83 19.69 15.53
CA GLU A 179 -47.59 20.30 15.05
C GLU A 179 -46.35 19.72 15.76
N VAL A 180 -46.45 19.43 17.06
CA VAL A 180 -45.40 18.72 17.82
C VAL A 180 -45.16 17.33 17.23
N ASP A 181 -46.22 16.54 17.00
CA ASP A 181 -46.09 15.19 16.43
C ASP A 181 -45.44 15.20 15.04
N VAL A 182 -45.79 16.19 14.21
CA VAL A 182 -45.18 16.38 12.89
C VAL A 182 -43.70 16.75 13.01
N LYS A 183 -43.34 17.65 13.95
CA LYS A 183 -41.96 18.03 14.20
C LYS A 183 -41.14 16.86 14.74
N GLU A 184 -41.70 16.07 15.64
CA GLU A 184 -41.06 14.87 16.19
C GLU A 184 -40.85 13.80 15.10
N SER A 185 -41.83 13.60 14.24
CA SER A 185 -41.71 12.70 13.08
C SER A 185 -40.62 13.15 12.10
N LYS A 186 -40.56 14.46 11.81
CA LYS A 186 -39.52 15.04 10.95
C LYS A 186 -38.13 14.93 11.58
N LEU A 187 -38.00 15.21 12.88
CA LEU A 187 -36.75 15.06 13.60
C LEU A 187 -36.30 13.60 13.60
N SER A 188 -37.20 12.67 13.88
CA SER A 188 -36.93 11.24 13.85
C SER A 188 -36.45 10.78 12.48
N SER A 189 -37.11 11.24 11.41
CA SER A 189 -36.70 10.95 10.03
C SER A 189 -35.34 11.56 9.68
N SER A 190 -35.09 12.82 10.08
CA SER A 190 -33.80 13.49 9.88
C SER A 190 -32.68 12.78 10.63
N MET A 191 -32.90 12.41 11.88
CA MET A 191 -31.95 11.65 12.70
C MET A 191 -31.69 10.27 12.10
N ASN A 192 -32.72 9.60 11.58
CA ASN A 192 -32.59 8.32 10.88
C ASN A 192 -31.78 8.48 9.57
N SER A 193 -32.04 9.50 8.76
CA SER A 193 -31.25 9.79 7.55
C SER A 193 -29.77 10.05 7.87
N ILE A 194 -29.48 10.81 8.95
CA ILE A 194 -28.11 10.99 9.43
C ILE A 194 -27.49 9.66 9.85
N LYS A 195 -28.23 8.81 10.55
CA LYS A 195 -27.72 7.53 11.03
C LYS A 195 -27.48 6.53 9.88
N THR A 196 -28.36 6.48 8.90
CA THR A 196 -28.34 5.46 7.84
C THR A 196 -27.55 5.86 6.61
N PHE A 197 -27.54 7.14 6.27
CA PHE A 197 -26.87 7.63 5.07
C PHE A 197 -25.57 8.37 5.41
N TRP A 198 -25.62 9.36 6.31
CA TRP A 198 -24.46 10.21 6.56
C TRP A 198 -23.42 9.56 7.48
N SER A 199 -23.84 8.82 8.50
CA SER A 199 -22.92 8.24 9.49
C SER A 199 -21.97 7.21 8.88
N PRO A 200 -22.42 6.28 8.01
CA PRO A 200 -21.52 5.38 7.31
C PRO A 200 -20.52 6.13 6.41
N GLU A 201 -20.99 7.12 5.64
CA GLU A 201 -20.13 7.88 4.74
C GLU A 201 -19.10 8.72 5.49
N LEU A 202 -19.49 9.39 6.58
CA LEU A 202 -18.55 10.12 7.43
C LEU A 202 -17.52 9.20 8.09
N LYS A 203 -17.92 7.99 8.48
CA LYS A 203 -17.00 6.99 9.03
C LYS A 203 -16.01 6.52 7.97
N LYS A 204 -16.50 6.24 6.76
CA LYS A 204 -15.67 5.86 5.60
C LYS A 204 -14.70 6.96 5.23
N GLU A 205 -15.17 8.20 5.13
CA GLU A 205 -14.37 9.39 4.82
C GLU A 205 -13.27 9.65 5.89
N ARG A 206 -13.59 9.47 7.18
CA ARG A 206 -12.58 9.56 8.26
C ARG A 206 -11.55 8.44 8.18
N ALA A 207 -11.98 7.22 7.86
CA ALA A 207 -11.08 6.08 7.68
C ALA A 207 -10.13 6.33 6.50
N LEU A 208 -10.65 6.79 5.37
CA LEU A 208 -9.85 7.15 4.19
C LEU A 208 -8.81 8.22 4.52
N ARG A 209 -9.18 9.30 5.22
CA ARG A 209 -8.20 10.31 5.65
C ARG A 209 -7.12 9.74 6.57
N LYS A 210 -7.46 8.81 7.46
CA LYS A 210 -6.48 8.16 8.34
C LYS A 210 -5.52 7.26 7.55
N ASP A 211 -6.04 6.52 6.57
CA ASP A 211 -5.23 5.66 5.70
C ASP A 211 -4.31 6.50 4.80
N GLU A 212 -4.79 7.62 4.26
CA GLU A 212 -3.99 8.56 3.49
C GLU A 212 -2.89 9.20 4.34
N ALA A 213 -3.22 9.66 5.55
CA ALA A 213 -2.22 10.17 6.50
C ALA A 213 -1.15 9.12 6.84
N SER A 214 -1.55 7.85 6.99
CA SER A 214 -0.63 6.74 7.23
C SER A 214 0.28 6.47 6.03
N LYS A 215 -0.26 6.53 4.80
CA LYS A 215 0.54 6.42 3.56
C LYS A 215 1.55 7.55 3.44
N ILE A 216 1.13 8.79 3.71
CA ILE A 216 2.02 9.97 3.71
C ILE A 216 3.14 9.79 4.74
N ALA A 217 2.82 9.28 5.94
CA ALA A 217 3.82 9.02 6.98
C ALA A 217 4.86 7.98 6.52
N VAL A 218 4.41 6.88 5.89
CA VAL A 218 5.31 5.86 5.33
C VAL A 218 6.19 6.44 4.23
N TRP A 219 5.62 7.20 3.28
CA TRP A 219 6.39 7.83 2.21
C TRP A 219 7.41 8.83 2.74
N LYS A 220 7.05 9.60 3.76
CA LYS A 220 7.96 10.52 4.42
C LYS A 220 9.15 9.78 5.07
N GLU A 221 8.89 8.65 5.72
CA GLU A 221 9.95 7.84 6.31
C GLU A 221 10.82 7.18 5.25
N GLN A 222 10.24 6.66 4.17
CA GLN A 222 10.98 6.12 3.03
C GLN A 222 11.88 7.18 2.40
N TYR A 223 11.38 8.40 2.22
CA TYR A 223 12.18 9.52 1.72
C TYR A 223 13.34 9.86 2.67
N ARG A 224 13.10 9.85 3.99
CA ARG A 224 14.12 10.09 5.00
C ARG A 224 15.23 9.03 4.94
N VAL A 225 14.86 7.75 4.88
CA VAL A 225 15.82 6.63 4.76
C VAL A 225 16.67 6.77 3.49
N VAL A 226 16.04 7.03 2.34
CA VAL A 226 16.78 7.24 1.08
C VAL A 226 17.71 8.45 1.18
N GLN A 227 17.31 9.52 1.85
CA GLN A 227 18.16 10.68 2.06
C GLN A 227 19.37 10.35 2.94
N ASP A 228 19.17 9.62 4.04
CA ASP A 228 20.24 9.18 4.94
C ASP A 228 21.22 8.24 4.20
N GLU A 229 20.72 7.25 3.45
CA GLU A 229 21.54 6.34 2.64
C GLU A 229 22.39 7.07 1.60
N ASN A 230 21.82 8.11 0.95
CA ASN A 230 22.58 8.94 0.00
C ASN A 230 23.68 9.75 0.69
N GLN A 231 23.43 10.27 1.90
CA GLN A 231 24.44 11.00 2.67
C GLN A 231 25.57 10.07 3.12
N ASP A 232 25.22 8.88 3.62
CA ASP A 232 26.19 7.87 4.04
C ASP A 232 27.02 7.37 2.85
N HIS A 233 26.39 7.11 1.70
CA HIS A 233 27.09 6.71 0.49
C HIS A 233 28.06 7.80 0.02
N ASN A 234 27.60 9.06 -0.03
CA ASN A 234 28.46 10.17 -0.43
C ASN A 234 29.61 10.38 0.57
N GLY A 235 29.35 10.26 1.88
CA GLY A 235 30.38 10.29 2.91
C GLY A 235 31.43 9.18 2.74
N ALA A 236 31.00 7.96 2.44
CA ALA A 236 31.89 6.83 2.18
C ALA A 236 32.75 7.06 0.93
N VAL A 237 32.17 7.55 -0.17
CA VAL A 237 32.89 7.87 -1.41
C VAL A 237 33.97 8.94 -1.14
N ASN A 238 33.61 10.04 -0.46
CA ASN A 238 34.56 11.10 -0.14
C ASN A 238 35.72 10.62 0.75
N ASN A 239 35.47 9.70 1.70
CA ASN A 239 36.52 9.12 2.53
C ASN A 239 37.48 8.23 1.72
N ILE A 240 36.95 7.41 0.81
CA ILE A 240 37.75 6.55 -0.07
C ILE A 240 38.63 7.42 -0.98
N ASP A 241 38.06 8.48 -1.56
CA ASP A 241 38.81 9.42 -2.41
C ASP A 241 39.93 10.11 -1.62
N PHE A 242 39.68 10.47 -0.36
CA PHE A 242 40.69 11.04 0.52
C PHE A 242 41.82 10.06 0.84
N GLU A 243 41.48 8.81 1.20
CA GLU A 243 42.48 7.76 1.48
C GLU A 243 43.32 7.45 0.22
N HIS A 244 42.69 7.35 -0.94
CA HIS A 244 43.39 7.10 -2.20
C HIS A 244 44.36 8.24 -2.55
N LEU A 245 43.93 9.50 -2.37
CA LEU A 245 44.79 10.66 -2.57
C LEU A 245 45.98 10.64 -1.60
N GLN A 246 45.75 10.33 -0.33
CA GLN A 246 46.81 10.24 0.68
C GLN A 246 47.83 9.16 0.33
N MET A 247 47.36 7.98 -0.11
CA MET A 247 48.22 6.88 -0.53
C MET A 247 49.05 7.24 -1.79
N THR A 248 48.44 7.96 -2.74
CA THR A 248 49.14 8.46 -3.94
C THR A 248 50.24 9.45 -3.56
N ILE A 249 49.96 10.38 -2.64
CA ILE A 249 50.95 11.34 -2.14
C ILE A 249 52.11 10.61 -1.46
N GLN A 250 51.82 9.60 -0.63
CA GLN A 250 52.85 8.81 0.05
C GLN A 250 53.76 8.08 -0.95
N ALA A 251 53.18 7.43 -1.96
CA ALA A 251 53.95 6.73 -2.99
C ALA A 251 54.89 7.69 -3.76
N LEU A 252 54.42 8.89 -4.11
CA LEU A 252 55.25 9.91 -4.77
C LEU A 252 56.37 10.42 -3.86
N GLN A 253 56.12 10.57 -2.55
CA GLN A 253 57.15 10.96 -1.59
C GLN A 253 58.23 9.87 -1.44
N ASP A 254 57.83 8.61 -1.42
CA ASP A 254 58.75 7.47 -1.35
C ASP A 254 59.61 7.36 -2.62
N GLU A 255 59.00 7.53 -3.80
CA GLU A 255 59.72 7.56 -5.08
C GLU A 255 60.76 8.70 -5.11
N LEU A 256 60.38 9.90 -4.68
CA LEU A 256 61.32 11.03 -4.55
C LEU A 256 62.44 10.75 -3.55
N ARG A 257 62.17 10.02 -2.46
CA ARG A 257 63.18 9.61 -1.49
C ARG A 257 64.17 8.62 -2.11
N ILE A 258 63.67 7.60 -2.79
CA ILE A 258 64.47 6.60 -3.49
C ILE A 258 65.36 7.28 -4.54
N GLN A 259 64.82 8.23 -5.32
CA GLN A 259 65.60 8.99 -6.30
C GLN A 259 66.72 9.81 -5.63
N ARG A 260 66.47 10.45 -4.48
CA ARG A 260 67.50 11.16 -3.73
C ARG A 260 68.58 10.22 -3.20
N ASP A 261 68.21 9.05 -2.69
CA ASP A 261 69.15 8.07 -2.14
C ASP A 261 70.02 7.47 -3.25
N LEU A 262 69.44 7.12 -4.40
CA LEU A 262 70.17 6.66 -5.60
C LEU A 262 71.14 7.73 -6.11
N ASN A 263 70.69 8.99 -6.21
CA ASN A 263 71.53 10.09 -6.69
C ASN A 263 72.71 10.37 -5.74
N GLN A 264 72.51 10.24 -4.43
CA GLN A 264 73.61 10.30 -3.45
C GLN A 264 74.61 9.15 -3.65
N LEU A 265 74.14 7.93 -3.92
CA LEU A 265 75.00 6.78 -4.17
C LEU A 265 75.89 7.00 -5.42
N PHE A 266 75.28 7.45 -6.53
CA PHE A 266 76.02 7.80 -7.75
C PHE A 266 77.07 8.90 -7.53
N GLN A 267 76.76 9.91 -6.72
CA GLN A 267 77.71 10.97 -6.40
C GLN A 267 78.83 10.50 -5.46
N GLN A 268 78.56 9.55 -4.55
CA GLN A 268 79.59 8.96 -3.69
C GLN A 268 80.57 8.09 -4.49
N ASP A 269 80.07 7.26 -5.42
CA ASP A 269 80.93 6.42 -6.28
C ASP A 269 81.80 7.26 -7.23
N SER A 270 81.33 8.45 -7.64
CA SER A 270 82.08 9.37 -8.51
C SER A 270 83.24 10.09 -7.79
N SER A 271 83.30 10.06 -6.45
CA SER A 271 84.30 10.78 -5.65
C SER A 271 85.61 10.02 -5.42
N VAL A 272 85.69 8.73 -5.81
CA VAL A 272 86.86 7.87 -5.51
C VAL A 272 87.76 7.59 -6.73
N ARG A 273 87.35 7.90 -7.96
CA ARG A 273 88.22 7.78 -9.15
C ARG A 273 87.93 8.82 -10.23
N PRO A 274 88.88 9.71 -10.59
CA PRO A 274 88.77 10.50 -11.80
C PRO A 274 89.13 9.61 -12.99
N GLY A 275 88.14 9.26 -13.81
CA GLY A 275 88.35 8.76 -15.17
C GLY A 275 88.10 7.26 -15.38
N GLU A 276 86.87 6.80 -15.18
CA GLU A 276 86.36 5.65 -15.94
C GLU A 276 84.83 5.76 -16.00
N PRO A 277 84.21 5.75 -17.19
CA PRO A 277 82.76 5.73 -17.29
C PRO A 277 82.31 4.35 -16.80
N LEU A 278 81.82 4.29 -15.56
CA LEU A 278 80.98 3.18 -15.09
C LEU A 278 79.62 3.26 -15.80
N THR A 279 79.66 3.05 -17.11
CA THR A 279 78.60 2.36 -17.83
C THR A 279 78.48 1.00 -17.17
N ALA A 280 77.61 0.88 -16.16
CA ALA A 280 76.98 -0.40 -15.88
C ALA A 280 76.54 -0.92 -17.25
N GLU A 281 77.22 -1.96 -17.71
CA GLU A 281 77.27 -2.33 -19.11
C GLU A 281 75.85 -2.54 -19.62
N LEU A 282 75.36 -1.54 -20.38
CA LEU A 282 74.29 -1.69 -21.36
C LEU A 282 74.83 -2.65 -22.43
N THR A 283 75.08 -3.91 -22.10
CA THR A 283 75.41 -4.90 -23.11
C THR A 283 74.18 -5.02 -24.01
N GLU A 284 74.38 -5.01 -25.32
CA GLU A 284 73.30 -5.09 -26.31
C GLU A 284 72.31 -6.24 -26.02
N GLU A 285 72.83 -7.36 -25.46
CA GLU A 285 72.05 -8.51 -25.00
C GLU A 285 71.08 -8.19 -23.84
N ASN A 286 71.50 -7.33 -22.89
CA ASN A 286 70.66 -6.91 -21.76
C ASN A 286 69.50 -6.02 -22.23
N PHE A 287 69.76 -5.12 -23.19
CA PHE A 287 68.72 -4.32 -23.83
C PHE A 287 67.71 -5.19 -24.58
N GLN A 288 68.19 -6.17 -25.31
CA GLN A 288 67.33 -7.10 -26.05
C GLN A 288 66.50 -7.98 -25.10
N ARG A 289 67.07 -8.43 -23.98
CA ARG A 289 66.34 -9.18 -22.94
C ARG A 289 65.25 -8.34 -22.28
N LEU A 290 65.59 -7.12 -21.87
CA LEU A 290 64.64 -6.19 -21.23
C LEU A 290 63.53 -5.77 -22.21
N HIS A 291 63.86 -5.55 -23.47
CA HIS A 291 62.87 -5.26 -24.52
C HIS A 291 61.91 -6.44 -24.73
N GLY A 292 62.42 -7.67 -24.78
CA GLY A 292 61.59 -8.87 -24.90
C GLY A 292 60.68 -9.09 -23.69
N GLU A 293 61.16 -8.76 -22.49
CA GLU A 293 60.35 -8.77 -21.26
C GLU A 293 59.25 -7.69 -21.30
N HIS A 294 59.58 -6.47 -21.71
CA HIS A 294 58.61 -5.39 -21.87
C HIS A 294 57.53 -5.75 -22.91
N GLU A 295 57.89 -6.33 -24.05
CA GLU A 295 56.92 -6.81 -25.04
C GLU A 295 56.02 -7.94 -24.51
N ARG A 296 56.59 -8.86 -23.71
CA ARG A 296 55.82 -9.93 -23.06
C ARG A 296 54.83 -9.35 -22.04
N GLN A 297 55.27 -8.42 -21.20
CA GLN A 297 54.42 -7.73 -20.24
C GLN A 297 53.32 -6.92 -20.94
N ALA A 298 53.62 -6.25 -22.05
CA ALA A 298 52.63 -5.54 -22.85
C ALA A 298 51.53 -6.47 -23.38
N LYS A 299 51.90 -7.67 -23.84
CA LYS A 299 50.94 -8.70 -24.30
C LYS A 299 50.09 -9.24 -23.16
N GLU A 300 50.70 -9.50 -22.00
CA GLU A 300 49.98 -9.95 -20.80
C GLU A 300 48.99 -8.88 -20.31
N LEU A 301 49.44 -7.62 -20.21
CA LEU A 301 48.59 -6.49 -19.87
C LEU A 301 47.43 -6.32 -20.86
N PHE A 302 47.68 -6.51 -22.15
CA PHE A 302 46.63 -6.48 -23.16
C PHE A 302 45.57 -7.55 -22.92
N LEU A 303 45.98 -8.80 -22.67
CA LEU A 303 45.07 -9.90 -22.38
C LEU A 303 44.30 -9.69 -21.06
N LEU A 304 44.97 -9.19 -20.02
CA LEU A 304 44.33 -8.87 -18.75
C LEU A 304 43.28 -7.77 -18.90
N ARG A 305 43.59 -6.69 -19.64
CA ARG A 305 42.61 -5.64 -19.99
C ARG A 305 41.42 -6.21 -20.74
N LYS A 306 41.63 -7.09 -21.72
CA LYS A 306 40.54 -7.76 -22.45
C LYS A 306 39.69 -8.66 -21.54
N THR A 307 40.32 -9.38 -20.62
CA THR A 307 39.62 -10.20 -19.63
C THR A 307 38.76 -9.34 -18.69
N LEU A 308 39.29 -8.18 -18.29
CA LEU A 308 38.59 -7.21 -17.45
C LEU A 308 37.38 -6.62 -18.20
N GLU A 309 37.56 -6.17 -19.43
CA GLU A 309 36.45 -5.68 -20.30
C GLU A 309 35.34 -6.74 -20.45
N GLU A 310 35.70 -8.03 -20.62
CA GLU A 310 34.71 -9.11 -20.69
C GLU A 310 33.99 -9.31 -19.34
N MET A 311 34.71 -9.26 -18.23
CA MET A 311 34.12 -9.36 -16.90
C MET A 311 33.17 -8.21 -16.60
N GLU A 312 33.50 -6.98 -17.00
CA GLU A 312 32.62 -5.82 -16.89
C GLU A 312 31.33 -6.04 -17.68
N LEU A 313 31.44 -6.50 -18.94
CA LEU A 313 30.27 -6.83 -19.77
C LEU A 313 29.40 -7.93 -19.12
N ARG A 314 30.02 -8.95 -18.51
CA ARG A 314 29.31 -10.01 -17.78
C ARG A 314 28.59 -9.45 -16.56
N ILE A 315 29.22 -8.57 -15.79
CA ILE A 315 28.62 -7.89 -14.64
C ILE A 315 27.42 -7.05 -15.09
N ASP A 316 27.55 -6.28 -16.17
CA ASP A 316 26.46 -5.44 -16.67
C ASP A 316 25.28 -6.27 -17.18
N THR A 317 25.56 -7.40 -17.84
CA THR A 317 24.52 -8.37 -18.24
C THR A 317 23.81 -8.96 -17.02
N GLN A 318 24.55 -9.30 -15.96
CA GLN A 318 23.97 -9.79 -14.71
C GLN A 318 23.11 -8.71 -14.02
N LYS A 319 23.57 -7.46 -13.98
CA LYS A 319 22.80 -6.33 -13.45
C LYS A 319 21.50 -6.12 -14.22
N GLN A 320 21.54 -6.15 -15.55
CA GLN A 320 20.34 -6.04 -16.38
C GLN A 320 19.36 -7.19 -16.11
N THR A 321 19.87 -8.40 -15.93
CA THR A 321 19.06 -9.58 -15.57
C THR A 321 18.41 -9.42 -14.20
N LEU A 322 19.12 -8.89 -13.21
CA LEU A 322 18.57 -8.60 -11.89
C LEU A 322 17.49 -7.52 -11.96
N CYS A 323 17.72 -6.42 -12.68
CA CYS A 323 16.71 -5.37 -12.87
C CYS A 323 15.43 -5.94 -13.51
N ALA A 324 15.56 -6.75 -14.56
CA ALA A 324 14.40 -7.40 -15.19
C ALA A 324 13.65 -8.36 -14.23
N ARG A 325 14.38 -9.02 -13.32
CA ARG A 325 13.76 -9.84 -12.26
C ARG A 325 13.05 -8.98 -11.23
N ASP A 326 13.62 -7.87 -10.81
CA ASP A 326 13.01 -6.94 -9.85
C ASP A 326 11.71 -6.35 -10.40
N GLU A 327 11.68 -5.97 -11.69
CA GLU A 327 10.46 -5.54 -12.38
C GLU A 327 9.40 -6.65 -12.43
N SER A 328 9.80 -7.89 -12.69
CA SER A 328 8.91 -9.04 -12.69
C SER A 328 8.32 -9.32 -11.30
N ILE A 329 9.14 -9.24 -10.25
CA ILE A 329 8.71 -9.38 -8.85
C ILE A 329 7.73 -8.26 -8.49
N LYS A 330 8.05 -7.01 -8.84
CA LYS A 330 7.17 -5.86 -8.63
C LYS A 330 5.80 -6.08 -9.27
N LYS A 331 5.77 -6.51 -10.53
CA LYS A 331 4.53 -6.81 -11.26
C LYS A 331 3.75 -7.96 -10.61
N LEU A 332 4.41 -8.99 -10.11
CA LEU A 332 3.76 -10.08 -9.37
C LEU A 332 3.13 -9.58 -8.07
N LEU A 333 3.82 -8.73 -7.31
CA LEU A 333 3.29 -8.12 -6.10
C LEU A 333 2.08 -7.22 -6.39
N GLU A 334 2.12 -6.42 -7.46
CA GLU A 334 0.98 -5.62 -7.93
C GLU A 334 -0.21 -6.51 -8.33
N MET A 335 0.03 -7.63 -9.02
CA MET A 335 -1.00 -8.61 -9.35
C MET A 335 -1.60 -9.28 -8.10
N LEU A 336 -0.80 -9.57 -7.08
CA LEU A 336 -1.30 -10.13 -5.82
C LEU A 336 -2.12 -9.12 -5.02
N GLN A 337 -1.67 -7.85 -4.97
CA GLN A 337 -2.43 -6.78 -4.32
C GLN A 337 -3.76 -6.50 -5.02
N SER A 338 -3.75 -6.41 -6.36
CA SER A 338 -4.97 -6.19 -7.14
C SER A 338 -5.94 -7.37 -7.03
N LYS A 339 -5.46 -8.63 -7.02
CA LYS A 339 -6.30 -9.80 -6.70
C LYS A 339 -6.84 -9.77 -5.27
N GLY A 340 -6.06 -9.30 -4.29
CA GLY A 340 -6.53 -9.15 -2.91
C GLY A 340 -7.66 -8.13 -2.76
N LEU A 341 -7.62 -7.03 -3.53
CA LEU A 341 -8.70 -6.03 -3.56
C LEU A 341 -9.92 -6.53 -4.35
N SER A 342 -9.71 -7.19 -5.48
CA SER A 342 -10.78 -7.77 -6.29
C SER A 342 -11.48 -8.95 -5.60
N ALA A 343 -10.76 -9.75 -4.80
CA ALA A 343 -11.33 -10.84 -4.02
C ALA A 343 -12.27 -10.32 -2.93
N LYS A 344 -11.89 -9.24 -2.24
CA LYS A 344 -12.77 -8.60 -1.25
C LYS A 344 -14.02 -7.98 -1.88
N ALA A 345 -13.88 -7.34 -3.03
CA ALA A 345 -15.03 -6.80 -3.77
C ALA A 345 -15.97 -7.92 -4.24
N SER A 346 -15.43 -9.05 -4.69
CA SER A 346 -16.21 -10.23 -5.09
C SER A 346 -16.91 -10.87 -3.88
N GLU A 347 -16.22 -11.05 -2.75
CA GLU A 347 -16.78 -11.63 -1.53
C GLU A 347 -17.95 -10.79 -0.99
N GLU A 348 -17.82 -9.46 -1.00
CA GLU A 348 -18.89 -8.53 -0.61
C GLU A 348 -20.12 -8.64 -1.54
N ASP A 349 -19.91 -8.84 -2.85
CA ASP A 349 -21.00 -9.01 -3.82
C ASP A 349 -21.71 -10.37 -3.68
N HIS A 350 -20.97 -11.44 -3.37
CA HIS A 350 -21.55 -12.75 -3.05
C HIS A 350 -22.38 -12.71 -1.75
N GLU A 351 -21.90 -12.00 -0.73
CA GLU A 351 -22.61 -11.80 0.52
C GLU A 351 -23.87 -10.94 0.32
N ARG A 352 -23.80 -9.90 -0.52
CA ARG A 352 -24.97 -9.10 -0.91
C ARG A 352 -26.02 -9.94 -1.64
N THR A 353 -25.58 -10.81 -2.55
CA THR A 353 -26.46 -11.73 -3.29
C THR A 353 -27.13 -12.74 -2.35
N ARG A 354 -26.39 -13.28 -1.38
CA ARG A 354 -26.93 -14.20 -0.37
C ARG A 354 -28.02 -13.55 0.47
N ARG A 355 -27.80 -12.32 0.95
CA ARG A 355 -28.79 -11.56 1.72
C ARG A 355 -30.06 -11.24 0.92
N LEU A 356 -29.92 -11.00 -0.38
CA LEU A 356 -31.06 -10.81 -1.28
C LEU A 356 -31.91 -12.09 -1.37
N ALA A 357 -31.27 -13.25 -1.59
CA ALA A 357 -31.98 -14.53 -1.64
C ALA A 357 -32.67 -14.88 -0.31
N ASP A 358 -32.03 -14.60 0.83
CA ASP A 358 -32.64 -14.81 2.16
C ASP A 358 -33.85 -13.89 2.38
N ALA A 359 -33.77 -12.63 1.93
CA ALA A 359 -34.89 -11.69 2.01
C ALA A 359 -36.06 -12.10 1.10
N GLU A 360 -35.77 -12.55 -0.13
CA GLU A 360 -36.78 -13.07 -1.07
C GLU A 360 -37.49 -14.30 -0.51
N MET A 361 -36.75 -15.23 0.12
CA MET A 361 -37.35 -16.38 0.79
C MET A 361 -38.28 -15.95 1.94
N HIS A 362 -37.88 -14.92 2.69
CA HIS A 362 -38.68 -14.39 3.79
C HIS A 362 -39.99 -13.75 3.30
N ILE A 363 -39.91 -13.00 2.19
CA ILE A 363 -41.09 -12.44 1.52
C ILE A 363 -42.04 -13.56 1.10
N HIS A 364 -41.53 -14.59 0.41
CA HIS A 364 -42.35 -15.70 -0.06
C HIS A 364 -43.02 -16.47 1.10
N HIS A 365 -42.34 -16.60 2.24
CA HIS A 365 -42.93 -17.19 3.45
C HIS A 365 -44.08 -16.34 4.00
N LEU A 366 -43.90 -15.02 4.07
CA LEU A 366 -44.93 -14.09 4.53
C LEU A 366 -46.13 -14.06 3.57
N GLU A 367 -45.90 -14.10 2.26
CA GLU A 367 -46.95 -14.22 1.23
C GLU A 367 -47.77 -15.49 1.44
N SER A 368 -47.11 -16.63 1.71
CA SER A 368 -47.79 -17.90 1.99
C SER A 368 -48.66 -17.83 3.26
N LEU A 369 -48.16 -17.18 4.31
CA LEU A 369 -48.92 -16.95 5.55
C LEU A 369 -50.13 -16.03 5.32
N LEU A 370 -49.95 -14.96 4.53
CA LEU A 370 -51.04 -14.05 4.17
C LEU A 370 -52.12 -14.78 3.37
N GLU A 371 -51.75 -15.59 2.38
CA GLU A 371 -52.68 -16.42 1.61
C GLU A 371 -53.47 -17.39 2.50
N GLN A 372 -52.80 -18.01 3.47
CA GLN A 372 -53.46 -18.91 4.41
C GLN A 372 -54.47 -18.15 5.29
N ARG A 373 -54.09 -16.96 5.78
CA ARG A 373 -54.98 -16.10 6.56
C ARG A 373 -56.16 -15.61 5.74
N GLU A 374 -55.96 -15.28 4.47
CA GLU A 374 -57.02 -14.87 3.56
C GLU A 374 -58.02 -16.01 3.32
N LYS A 375 -57.53 -17.24 3.10
CA LYS A 375 -58.37 -18.45 2.99
C LYS A 375 -59.17 -18.71 4.28
N GLU A 376 -58.54 -18.60 5.44
CA GLU A 376 -59.23 -18.71 6.75
C GLU A 376 -60.31 -17.63 6.92
N MET A 377 -60.02 -16.39 6.50
CA MET A 377 -60.95 -15.27 6.62
C MET A 377 -62.17 -15.43 5.69
N VAL A 378 -61.96 -15.96 4.47
CA VAL A 378 -63.04 -16.29 3.54
C VAL A 378 -63.92 -17.41 4.12
N LEU A 379 -63.31 -18.48 4.63
CA LEU A 379 -64.04 -19.57 5.31
C LEU A 379 -64.88 -19.09 6.49
N LEU A 380 -64.36 -18.16 7.30
CA LEU A 380 -65.09 -17.55 8.41
C LEU A 380 -66.20 -16.59 7.97
N ARG A 381 -66.18 -16.13 6.72
CA ARG A 381 -67.22 -15.27 6.13
C ARG A 381 -68.36 -16.05 5.50
N GLU A 382 -68.10 -17.31 5.15
CA GLU A 382 -69.07 -18.23 4.54
C GLU A 382 -69.80 -19.12 5.56
N MET A 383 -69.36 -19.12 6.84
CA MET A 383 -70.12 -19.60 8.01
C MET A 383 -70.95 -18.48 8.61
#